data_AF-A0A7K0ZNJ7-F1
#
_entry.id   AF-A0A7K0ZNJ7-F1
#
_cell.length_a   1.000
_cell.length_b   1.000
_cell.length_c   1.000
_cell.angle_alpha   90.00
_cell.angle_beta   90.00
_cell.angle_gamma   90.00
#
_symmetry.space_group_name_H-M   'P 1'
#
loop_
_entity.id
_entity.type
_entity.pdbx_description
1 polymer ?
#
loop_
_entity_poly.entity_id
_entity_poly.type
_entity_poly.pdbx_seq_one_letter_code
_entity_poly.pdbx_strand_id
1 'polypeptide(L)'
;MPIANLGPGQTAPNILDHLESLRTKDVRWRDGRCFTLAYSAGPDVLALAEESYRRFSGENALNTSAFPSLRVMQQDVVDVVTGWTHGDDATAGFMTSGGTESLVLAVRAARKRAEREGRNLTRMNMVLPSSAHAAFEKGADYFDVESRRVPVGADW
;
A
#
# COMPACT_ATOMS: atom_id res chain seq x y z
N MET A 1 -2.44 -23.75 18.03
CA MET A 1 -2.69 -24.04 19.46
C MET A 1 -4.05 -23.46 19.84
N PRO A 2 -4.89 -24.16 20.60
CA PRO A 2 -6.13 -23.58 21.12
C PRO A 2 -5.82 -22.42 22.08
N ILE A 3 -6.65 -21.38 22.07
CA ILE A 3 -6.51 -20.15 22.89
C ILE A 3 -6.33 -20.45 24.40
N ALA A 4 -6.85 -21.58 24.88
CA ALA A 4 -6.78 -22.00 26.28
C ALA A 4 -5.37 -22.35 26.81
N ASN A 5 -4.35 -22.45 25.95
CA ASN A 5 -2.98 -22.84 26.33
C ASN A 5 -1.95 -21.70 26.25
N LEU A 6 -2.39 -20.43 26.25
CA LEU A 6 -1.45 -19.32 26.33
C LEU A 6 -0.96 -19.19 27.78
N GLY A 7 0.37 -19.21 27.96
CA GLY A 7 1.01 -18.98 29.26
C GLY A 7 0.82 -17.55 29.77
N PRO A 8 1.34 -17.23 30.97
CA PRO A 8 1.29 -15.87 31.50
C PRO A 8 2.01 -14.88 30.57
N GLY A 9 1.64 -13.59 30.64
CA GLY A 9 2.32 -12.53 29.92
C GLY A 9 3.82 -12.51 30.21
N GLN A 10 4.64 -12.28 29.18
CA GLN A 10 6.09 -12.17 29.32
C GLN A 10 6.49 -10.74 29.71
N THR A 11 7.68 -10.60 30.29
CA THR A 11 8.27 -9.28 30.55
C THR A 11 8.65 -8.60 29.23
N ALA A 12 8.63 -7.26 29.20
CA ALA A 12 9.01 -6.51 28.01
C ALA A 12 10.43 -6.86 27.50
N PRO A 13 11.47 -7.02 28.33
CA PRO A 13 12.79 -7.44 27.87
C PRO A 13 12.77 -8.81 27.17
N ASN A 14 12.09 -9.81 27.75
CA ASN A 14 12.01 -11.14 27.14
C ASN A 14 11.31 -11.10 25.76
N ILE A 15 10.30 -10.25 25.61
CA ILE A 15 9.61 -10.05 24.33
C ILE A 15 10.56 -9.41 23.31
N LEU A 16 11.26 -8.35 23.70
CA LEU A 16 12.18 -7.64 22.80
C LEU A 16 13.36 -8.53 22.38
N ASP A 17 13.96 -9.28 23.31
CA ASP A 17 15.02 -10.24 23.01
C ASP A 17 14.53 -11.34 22.05
N HIS A 18 13.29 -11.80 22.24
CA HIS A 18 12.69 -12.76 21.32
C HIS A 18 12.51 -12.18 19.92
N LEU A 19 11.96 -10.98 19.79
CA LEU A 19 11.80 -10.30 18.49
C LEU A 19 13.15 -10.09 17.80
N GLU A 20 14.18 -9.70 18.55
CA GLU A 20 15.56 -9.58 18.06
C GLU A 20 16.13 -10.92 17.59
N SER A 21 15.84 -12.01 18.30
CA SER A 21 16.25 -13.36 17.89
C SER A 21 15.62 -13.79 16.54
N LEU A 22 14.37 -13.38 16.26
CA LEU A 22 13.70 -13.67 15.00
C LEU A 22 14.39 -12.97 13.83
N ARG A 23 14.80 -11.71 14.03
CA ARG A 23 15.46 -10.86 13.01
C ARG A 23 16.77 -11.44 12.50
N THR A 24 17.45 -12.28 13.28
CA THR A 24 18.76 -12.86 12.92
C THR A 24 18.73 -13.71 11.63
N LYS A 25 17.54 -14.15 11.20
CA LYS A 25 17.33 -14.93 9.97
C LYS A 25 16.88 -14.09 8.77
N ASP A 26 16.65 -12.80 8.95
CA ASP A 26 16.19 -11.92 7.89
C ASP A 26 17.29 -11.67 6.85
N VAL A 27 16.87 -11.31 5.64
CA VAL A 27 17.79 -10.88 4.59
C VAL A 27 18.59 -9.66 5.04
N ARG A 28 19.89 -9.65 4.73
CA ARG A 28 20.82 -8.56 5.08
C ARG A 28 20.68 -7.36 4.14
N TRP A 29 19.47 -6.80 4.06
CA TRP A 29 19.15 -5.71 3.15
C TRP A 29 19.92 -4.42 3.47
N ARG A 30 20.21 -4.17 4.76
CA ARG A 30 21.02 -3.03 5.21
C ARG A 30 22.48 -3.11 4.72
N ASP A 31 22.97 -4.31 4.46
CA ASP A 31 24.32 -4.56 3.91
C ASP A 31 24.32 -4.52 2.37
N GLY A 32 23.21 -4.11 1.74
CA GLY A 32 23.05 -4.14 0.28
C GLY A 32 22.93 -5.56 -0.31
N ARG A 33 22.62 -6.57 0.51
CA ARG A 33 22.53 -7.98 0.09
C ARG A 33 21.10 -8.45 -0.19
N CYS A 34 20.23 -7.53 -0.57
CA CYS A 34 18.87 -7.80 -0.98
C CYS A 34 18.57 -7.00 -2.25
N PHE A 35 18.25 -7.69 -3.35
CA PHE A 35 17.70 -7.04 -4.53
C PHE A 35 16.20 -6.85 -4.31
N THR A 36 15.70 -5.62 -4.49
CA THR A 36 14.31 -5.20 -4.20
C THR A 36 13.86 -5.50 -2.76
N LEU A 37 12.56 -5.40 -2.46
CA LEU A 37 11.87 -5.67 -1.18
C LEU A 37 12.05 -4.63 -0.06
N ALA A 38 13.26 -4.12 0.16
CA ALA A 38 13.54 -3.13 1.21
C ALA A 38 14.23 -1.92 0.61
N TYR A 39 13.54 -0.78 0.61
CA TYR A 39 14.06 0.50 0.14
C TYR A 39 14.46 1.37 1.32
N SER A 40 15.62 2.02 1.22
CA SER A 40 16.16 2.87 2.28
C SER A 40 16.46 4.25 1.74
N ALA A 41 15.98 5.28 2.45
CA ALA A 41 16.28 6.67 2.17
C ALA A 41 17.46 7.21 3.02
N GLY A 42 18.17 6.33 3.74
CA GLY A 42 19.25 6.70 4.65
C GLY A 42 18.85 6.64 6.14
N PRO A 43 19.84 6.66 7.05
CA PRO A 43 19.63 6.50 8.48
C PRO A 43 18.91 7.69 9.15
N ASP A 44 19.12 8.90 8.65
CA ASP A 44 18.47 10.14 9.11
C ASP A 44 16.97 10.14 8.81
N VAL A 45 16.59 9.79 7.59
CA VAL A 45 15.18 9.65 7.20
C VAL A 45 14.50 8.51 7.97
N LEU A 46 15.20 7.39 8.16
CA LEU A 46 14.67 6.28 8.96
C LEU A 46 14.43 6.70 10.42
N ALA A 47 15.38 7.40 11.05
CA ALA A 47 15.24 7.87 12.42
C ALA A 47 14.04 8.83 12.58
N LEU A 48 13.84 9.73 11.60
CA LEU A 48 12.67 10.61 11.58
C LEU A 48 11.36 9.83 11.44
N ALA A 49 11.31 8.83 10.55
CA ALA A 49 10.13 7.98 10.36
C ALA A 49 9.78 7.18 11.62
N GLU A 50 10.78 6.61 12.31
CA GLU A 50 10.61 5.88 13.56
C GLU A 50 10.11 6.80 14.70
N GLU A 51 10.68 8.00 14.84
CA GLU A 51 10.23 8.99 15.81
C GLU A 51 8.79 9.42 15.54
N SER A 52 8.46 9.67 14.27
CA SER A 52 7.12 10.07 13.85
C SER A 52 6.10 8.96 14.15
N TYR A 53 6.41 7.72 13.78
CA TYR A 53 5.54 6.59 14.10
C TYR A 53 5.32 6.46 15.61
N ARG A 54 6.38 6.57 16.43
CA ARG A 54 6.25 6.48 17.89
C ARG A 54 5.33 7.54 18.49
N ARG A 55 5.32 8.75 17.94
CA ARG A 55 4.46 9.85 18.41
C ARG A 55 3.00 9.69 18.00
N PHE A 56 2.76 9.11 16.82
CA PHE A 56 1.42 8.99 16.24
C PHE A 56 0.85 7.55 16.26
N SER A 57 1.51 6.59 16.91
CA SER A 57 1.14 5.16 16.87
C SER A 57 -0.24 4.86 17.45
N GLY A 58 -0.79 5.75 18.28
CA GLY A 58 -2.12 5.63 18.87
C GLY A 58 -3.24 6.31 18.06
N GLU A 59 -2.90 7.06 17.01
CA GLU A 59 -3.87 7.82 16.23
C GLU A 59 -4.58 6.97 15.18
N ASN A 60 -5.81 7.33 14.82
CA ASN A 60 -6.64 6.53 13.92
C ASN A 60 -7.26 7.35 12.78
N ALA A 61 -6.84 7.05 11.54
CA ALA A 61 -7.31 7.73 10.33
C ALA A 61 -8.78 7.43 9.95
N LEU A 62 -9.48 6.53 10.65
CA LEU A 62 -10.91 6.26 10.42
C LEU A 62 -11.77 7.52 10.57
N ASN A 63 -11.39 8.44 11.48
CA ASN A 63 -12.08 9.71 11.67
C ASN A 63 -11.08 10.87 11.67
N THR A 64 -10.77 11.39 10.50
CA THR A 64 -9.87 12.55 10.32
C THR A 64 -10.45 13.87 10.83
N SER A 65 -11.74 13.92 11.21
CA SER A 65 -12.29 15.06 11.97
C SER A 65 -11.91 15.00 13.45
N ALA A 66 -11.78 13.80 14.01
CA ALA A 66 -11.26 13.61 15.37
C ALA A 66 -9.72 13.72 15.43
N PHE A 67 -9.04 13.39 14.32
CA PHE A 67 -7.57 13.51 14.18
C PHE A 67 -7.18 14.42 13.01
N PRO A 68 -7.35 15.76 13.12
CA PRO A 68 -7.05 16.70 12.04
C PRO A 68 -5.58 16.68 11.59
N SER A 69 -4.65 16.32 12.49
CA SER A 69 -3.23 16.16 12.19
C SER A 69 -3.00 15.11 11.09
N LEU A 70 -3.68 13.96 11.17
CA LEU A 70 -3.58 12.91 10.18
C LEU A 70 -4.10 13.38 8.81
N ARG A 71 -5.16 14.19 8.79
CA ARG A 71 -5.68 14.77 7.53
C ARG A 71 -4.63 15.62 6.83
N VAL A 72 -3.97 16.51 7.57
CA VAL A 72 -2.91 17.39 7.02
C VAL A 72 -1.76 16.55 6.49
N MET A 73 -1.22 15.63 7.30
CA MET A 73 -0.09 14.80 6.88
C MET A 73 -0.42 13.92 5.66
N GLN A 74 -1.63 13.38 5.58
CA GLN A 74 -2.05 12.60 4.40
C GLN A 74 -2.19 13.48 3.16
N GLN A 75 -2.74 14.68 3.31
CA GLN A 75 -2.89 15.63 2.20
C GLN A 75 -1.53 16.10 1.69
N ASP A 76 -0.58 16.41 2.57
CA ASP A 76 0.78 16.83 2.19
C ASP A 76 1.46 15.77 1.30
N VAL A 77 1.31 14.48 1.64
CA VAL A 77 1.85 13.38 0.82
C VAL A 77 1.17 13.32 -0.55
N VAL A 78 -0.16 13.46 -0.60
CA VAL A 78 -0.93 13.48 -1.86
C VAL A 78 -0.47 14.67 -2.73
N ASP A 79 -0.31 15.86 -2.15
CA ASP A 79 0.08 17.06 -2.88
C ASP A 79 1.49 16.95 -3.48
N VAL A 80 2.45 16.37 -2.73
CA VAL A 80 3.79 16.08 -3.25
C VAL A 80 3.73 15.15 -4.45
N VAL A 81 2.97 14.05 -4.36
CA VAL A 81 2.83 13.08 -5.46
C VAL A 81 2.12 13.73 -6.66
N THR A 82 1.06 14.50 -6.43
CA THR A 82 0.37 15.28 -7.47
C THR A 82 1.35 16.17 -8.22
N GLY A 83 2.25 16.87 -7.51
CA GLY A 83 3.30 17.69 -8.12
C GLY A 83 4.27 16.87 -8.98
N TRP A 84 4.71 15.69 -8.51
CA TRP A 84 5.58 14.80 -9.29
C TRP A 84 4.90 14.24 -10.54
N THR A 85 3.58 14.01 -10.50
CA THR A 85 2.82 13.46 -11.61
C THR A 85 2.20 14.52 -12.51
N HIS A 86 2.55 15.80 -12.33
CA HIS A 86 2.03 16.93 -13.11
C HIS A 86 0.49 17.04 -13.07
N GLY A 87 -0.11 16.79 -11.91
CA GLY A 87 -1.55 16.99 -11.70
C GLY A 87 -1.93 18.48 -11.68
N ASP A 88 -3.20 18.75 -11.97
CA ASP A 88 -3.82 20.07 -11.93
C ASP A 88 -4.71 20.25 -10.69
N ASP A 89 -5.39 21.39 -10.58
CA ASP A 89 -6.31 21.70 -9.45
C ASP A 89 -7.50 20.74 -9.36
N ALA A 90 -7.79 19.98 -10.42
CA ALA A 90 -8.83 18.94 -10.43
C ALA A 90 -8.32 17.57 -9.98
N THR A 91 -7.00 17.42 -9.82
CA THR A 91 -6.37 16.17 -9.40
C THR A 91 -6.63 15.93 -7.92
N ALA A 92 -7.12 14.73 -7.59
CA ALA A 92 -7.40 14.32 -6.23
C ALA A 92 -6.79 12.94 -5.96
N GLY A 93 -6.45 12.68 -4.69
CA GLY A 93 -5.86 11.44 -4.24
C GLY A 93 -6.17 11.15 -2.79
N PHE A 94 -5.79 9.96 -2.34
CA PHE A 94 -5.90 9.54 -0.94
C PHE A 94 -4.86 8.45 -0.66
N MET A 95 -4.53 8.27 0.62
CA MET A 95 -3.57 7.27 1.05
C MET A 95 -4.18 5.86 1.01
N THR A 96 -3.36 4.88 0.63
CA THR A 96 -3.69 3.45 0.68
C THR A 96 -2.61 2.69 1.44
N SER A 97 -2.91 1.49 1.91
CA SER A 97 -1.96 0.62 2.64
C SER A 97 -0.78 0.13 1.80
N GLY A 98 -0.88 0.19 0.47
CA GLY A 98 0.21 -0.13 -0.44
C GLY A 98 -0.26 -0.31 -1.89
N GLY A 99 0.69 -0.55 -2.80
CA GLY A 99 0.41 -0.55 -4.24
C GLY A 99 -0.65 -1.54 -4.70
N THR A 100 -0.81 -2.68 -4.03
CA THR A 100 -1.90 -3.63 -4.35
C THR A 100 -3.27 -3.00 -4.11
N GLU A 101 -3.48 -2.33 -2.97
CA GLU A 101 -4.75 -1.65 -2.69
C GLU A 101 -4.98 -0.51 -3.68
N SER A 102 -3.96 0.28 -4.00
CA SER A 102 -4.07 1.37 -4.99
C SER A 102 -4.56 0.85 -6.35
N LEU A 103 -3.96 -0.24 -6.86
CA LEU A 103 -4.35 -0.84 -8.14
C LEU A 103 -5.76 -1.44 -8.11
N VAL A 104 -6.12 -2.14 -7.02
CA VAL A 104 -7.47 -2.71 -6.84
C VAL A 104 -8.52 -1.60 -6.79
N LEU A 105 -8.26 -0.49 -6.09
CA LEU A 105 -9.17 0.65 -6.04
C LEU A 105 -9.27 1.39 -7.37
N ALA A 106 -8.20 1.43 -8.17
CA ALA A 106 -8.25 1.98 -9.54
C ALA A 106 -9.21 1.17 -10.43
N VAL A 107 -9.14 -0.18 -10.38
CA VAL A 107 -10.09 -1.06 -11.10
C VAL A 107 -11.52 -0.80 -10.66
N ARG A 108 -11.76 -0.74 -9.33
CA ARG A 108 -13.08 -0.44 -8.76
C ARG A 108 -13.61 0.92 -9.23
N ALA A 109 -12.77 1.95 -9.21
CA ALA A 109 -13.14 3.30 -9.61
C ALA A 109 -13.51 3.37 -11.09
N ALA A 110 -12.72 2.76 -11.97
CA ALA A 110 -12.99 2.69 -13.41
C ALA A 110 -14.33 1.99 -13.70
N ARG A 111 -14.59 0.85 -13.06
CA ARG A 111 -15.88 0.14 -13.15
C ARG A 111 -17.04 1.03 -12.69
N LYS A 112 -16.93 1.63 -11.50
CA LYS A 112 -17.98 2.49 -10.92
C LYS A 112 -18.25 3.72 -11.77
N ARG A 113 -17.22 4.30 -12.39
CA ARG A 113 -17.37 5.39 -13.34
C ARG A 113 -18.13 4.95 -14.59
N ALA A 114 -17.76 3.82 -15.19
CA ALA A 114 -18.45 3.30 -16.37
C ALA A 114 -19.93 3.00 -16.09
N GLU A 115 -20.27 2.45 -14.91
CA GLU A 115 -21.66 2.27 -14.46
C GLU A 115 -22.42 3.60 -14.40
N ARG A 116 -21.81 4.64 -13.80
CA ARG A 116 -22.42 5.99 -13.70
C ARG A 116 -22.61 6.68 -15.05
N GLU A 117 -21.72 6.41 -16.01
CA GLU A 117 -21.80 6.92 -17.38
C GLU A 117 -22.80 6.12 -18.25
N GLY A 118 -23.52 5.14 -17.69
CA GLY A 118 -24.53 4.36 -18.41
C GLY A 118 -23.95 3.32 -19.37
N ARG A 119 -22.67 2.93 -19.20
CA ARG A 119 -22.02 1.89 -20.00
C ARG A 119 -22.49 0.51 -19.53
N ASN A 120 -23.70 0.13 -19.93
CA ASN A 120 -24.35 -1.13 -19.55
C ASN A 120 -23.83 -2.31 -20.38
N LEU A 121 -22.59 -2.70 -20.12
CA LEU A 121 -22.02 -3.94 -20.66
C LEU A 121 -22.33 -5.11 -19.71
N THR A 122 -22.76 -6.25 -20.27
CA THR A 122 -23.01 -7.49 -19.51
C THR A 122 -21.77 -7.93 -18.72
N ARG A 123 -20.57 -7.67 -19.25
CA ARG A 123 -19.30 -7.81 -18.53
C ARG A 123 -18.30 -6.77 -19.03
N MET A 124 -17.73 -5.99 -18.12
CA MET A 124 -16.68 -5.03 -18.46
C MET A 124 -15.35 -5.75 -18.64
N ASN A 125 -14.46 -5.17 -19.45
CA ASN A 125 -13.09 -5.66 -19.58
C ASN A 125 -12.08 -4.54 -19.36
N MET A 126 -10.88 -4.94 -18.92
CA MET A 126 -9.70 -4.11 -18.74
C MET A 126 -8.59 -4.70 -19.60
N VAL A 127 -7.99 -3.88 -20.46
CA VAL A 127 -6.89 -4.30 -21.35
C VAL A 127 -5.57 -3.88 -20.72
N LEU A 128 -4.64 -4.83 -20.56
CA LEU A 128 -3.35 -4.63 -19.89
C LEU A 128 -2.22 -5.29 -20.66
N PRO A 129 -0.97 -4.79 -20.56
CA PRO A 129 0.18 -5.54 -21.03
C PRO A 129 0.35 -6.84 -20.22
N SER A 130 0.94 -7.85 -20.85
CA SER A 130 1.26 -9.14 -20.21
C SER A 130 2.17 -9.00 -18.99
N SER A 131 2.97 -7.93 -18.92
CA SER A 131 3.83 -7.61 -17.78
C SER A 131 3.15 -6.87 -16.62
N ALA A 132 1.89 -6.42 -16.76
CA ALA A 132 1.26 -5.62 -15.72
C ALA A 132 1.10 -6.41 -14.41
N HIS A 133 1.28 -5.73 -13.28
CA HIS A 133 1.32 -6.32 -11.95
C HIS A 133 0.08 -7.22 -11.64
N ALA A 134 0.30 -8.31 -10.92
CA ALA A 134 -0.75 -9.31 -10.61
C ALA A 134 -1.93 -8.75 -9.80
N ALA A 135 -1.76 -7.61 -9.11
CA ALA A 135 -2.85 -6.95 -8.37
C ALA A 135 -4.02 -6.53 -9.27
N PHE A 136 -3.79 -6.31 -10.57
CA PHE A 136 -4.87 -6.09 -11.52
C PHE A 136 -5.77 -7.32 -11.70
N GLU A 137 -5.21 -8.53 -11.65
CA GLU A 137 -6.01 -9.78 -11.69
C GLU A 137 -6.85 -9.91 -10.42
N LYS A 138 -6.30 -9.53 -9.26
CA LYS A 138 -7.07 -9.47 -8.02
C LYS A 138 -8.23 -8.49 -8.11
N GLY A 139 -8.00 -7.30 -8.68
CA GLY A 139 -9.07 -6.32 -8.93
C GLY A 139 -10.11 -6.84 -9.93
N ALA A 140 -9.66 -7.53 -10.97
CA ALA A 140 -10.52 -8.15 -11.97
C ALA A 140 -11.47 -9.19 -11.35
N ASP A 141 -10.93 -10.08 -10.51
CA ASP A 141 -11.69 -11.08 -9.76
C ASP A 141 -12.69 -10.43 -8.78
N TYR A 142 -12.22 -9.51 -7.94
CA TYR A 142 -13.06 -8.87 -6.90
C TYR A 142 -14.22 -8.06 -7.48
N PHE A 143 -14.04 -7.51 -8.68
CA PHE A 143 -15.00 -6.60 -9.29
C PHE A 143 -15.51 -7.10 -10.63
N ASP A 144 -15.49 -8.41 -10.89
CA ASP A 144 -16.05 -9.02 -12.11
C ASP A 144 -15.73 -8.23 -13.40
N VAL A 145 -14.43 -7.93 -13.57
CA VAL A 145 -13.89 -7.32 -14.79
C VAL A 145 -13.08 -8.39 -15.50
N GLU A 146 -13.30 -8.56 -16.80
CA GLU A 146 -12.47 -9.43 -17.63
C GLU A 146 -11.08 -8.80 -17.82
N SER A 147 -10.02 -9.49 -17.39
CA SER A 147 -8.63 -9.09 -17.71
C SER A 147 -8.26 -9.59 -19.11
N ARG A 148 -7.91 -8.66 -20.01
CA ARG A 148 -7.43 -8.95 -21.36
C ARG A 148 -5.96 -8.58 -21.47
N ARG A 149 -5.09 -9.58 -21.45
CA ARG A 149 -3.64 -9.40 -21.55
C ARG A 149 -3.18 -9.32 -23.00
N VAL A 150 -2.37 -8.32 -23.31
CA VAL A 150 -1.76 -8.10 -24.63
C VAL A 150 -0.24 -8.35 -24.53
N PRO A 151 0.39 -9.05 -25.50
CA PRO A 151 1.84 -9.19 -25.52
C PRO A 151 2.55 -7.82 -25.46
N VAL A 152 3.66 -7.78 -24.73
CA VAL A 152 4.55 -6.62 -24.72
C VAL A 152 5.35 -6.54 -26.03
N GLY A 153 5.96 -5.39 -26.29
CA GLY A 153 6.84 -5.18 -27.43
C GLY A 153 8.13 -6.00 -27.34
N ALA A 154 8.92 -5.99 -28.42
CA ALA A 154 10.19 -6.72 -28.50
C ALA A 154 11.31 -6.14 -27.61
N ASP A 155 11.10 -4.93 -27.09
CA ASP A 155 12.00 -4.16 -26.23
C ASP A 155 11.70 -4.30 -24.73
N TRP A 156 10.75 -5.18 -24.36
CA TRP A 156 10.51 -5.61 -22.99
C TRP A 156 11.41 -6.77 -22.58
#